data_AF-A0A1W9HPG2-F1
#
_entry.id   AF-A0A1W9HPG2-F1
#
_cell.length_a   1.000
_cell.length_b   1.000
_cell.length_c   1.000
_cell.angle_alpha   90.00
_cell.angle_beta   90.00
_cell.angle_gamma   90.00
#
_symmetry.space_group_name_H-M   'P 1'
#
loop_
_entity.id
_entity.type
_entity.pdbx_description
1 polymer ?
#
loop_
_entity_poly.entity_id
_entity_poly.type
_entity_poly.pdbx_seq_one_letter_code
_entity_poly.pdbx_strand_id
1 'polypeptide(L)'
;MKSKKVDPFKTRKTKSESSDASDTISPPIEVAEAIDQFRECQDQAKHFEGEATIHKNTILSYAENEYVKRLLNGRDKSFKVLGEETMVTYVVMDSSAGLTEEDVEEFTKNYGEEAAEDLITRDYGSIKFDAKVLEENYGAVVDALQVLPEEVLSNLFKPMLMKARPGAAEKSKKYAKKPDDLLEILRSLRIKNYIR
;
A
#
# COMPACT_ATOMS: atom_id res chain seq x y z
N MET A 1 74.06 -25.08 21.09
CA MET A 1 72.61 -24.95 21.29
C MET A 1 72.18 -23.53 20.93
N LYS A 2 71.32 -23.37 19.92
CA LYS A 2 70.55 -22.13 19.68
C LYS A 2 69.12 -22.57 19.38
N SER A 3 68.21 -22.33 20.32
CA SER A 3 66.79 -22.62 20.17
C SER A 3 66.20 -21.74 19.07
N LYS A 4 65.61 -22.36 18.05
CA LYS A 4 64.79 -21.64 17.06
C LYS A 4 63.51 -21.19 17.77
N LYS A 5 63.29 -19.87 17.84
CA LYS A 5 62.01 -19.29 18.26
C LYS A 5 60.92 -19.77 17.31
N VAL A 6 59.92 -20.48 17.83
CA VAL A 6 58.71 -20.85 17.11
C VAL A 6 57.75 -19.66 17.22
N ASP A 7 57.33 -19.13 16.07
CA ASP A 7 56.34 -18.06 15.98
C ASP A 7 54.94 -18.69 16.14
N PRO A 8 54.18 -18.34 17.20
CA PRO A 8 52.89 -18.97 17.48
C PRO A 8 51.78 -18.57 16.48
N PHE A 9 52.02 -17.58 15.61
CA PHE A 9 51.02 -17.11 14.64
C PHE A 9 51.17 -17.71 13.24
N LYS A 10 52.19 -18.55 13.01
CA LYS A 10 52.27 -19.37 11.79
C LYS A 10 51.54 -20.70 12.00
N THR A 11 50.22 -20.66 12.07
CA THR A 11 49.40 -21.84 11.86
C THR A 11 49.62 -22.34 10.44
N ARG A 12 50.31 -23.47 10.32
CA ARG A 12 50.36 -24.30 9.11
C ARG A 12 48.90 -24.55 8.74
N LYS A 13 48.38 -23.92 7.68
CA LYS A 13 47.07 -24.27 7.13
C LYS A 13 47.16 -25.71 6.67
N THR A 14 46.80 -26.64 7.54
CA THR A 14 46.38 -27.97 7.14
C THR A 14 45.25 -27.72 6.15
N LYS A 15 45.49 -28.05 4.87
CA LYS A 15 44.38 -28.31 3.96
C LYS A 15 43.63 -29.48 4.58
N SER A 16 42.61 -29.19 5.35
CA SER A 16 41.49 -30.11 5.49
C SER A 16 41.00 -30.33 4.06
N GLU A 17 41.08 -31.57 3.59
CA GLU A 17 40.30 -31.98 2.43
C GLU A 17 38.87 -31.50 2.69
N SER A 18 38.32 -30.71 1.75
CA SER A 18 36.90 -30.41 1.74
C SER A 18 36.21 -31.75 1.60
N SER A 19 35.66 -32.28 2.69
CA SER A 19 34.63 -33.30 2.57
C SER A 19 33.52 -32.65 1.75
N ASP A 20 33.32 -33.11 0.53
CA ASP A 20 32.05 -32.93 -0.18
C ASP A 20 30.99 -33.71 0.60
N ALA A 21 30.59 -33.18 1.75
CA ALA A 21 29.37 -33.55 2.43
C ALA A 21 28.25 -32.75 1.76
N SER A 22 27.97 -33.08 0.50
CA SER A 22 26.72 -32.67 -0.11
C SER A 22 25.65 -33.60 0.48
N ASP A 23 25.02 -33.14 1.56
CA ASP A 23 23.83 -33.75 2.21
C ASP A 23 22.59 -33.75 1.28
N THR A 24 22.78 -33.59 -0.04
CA THR A 24 21.71 -33.61 -1.02
C THR A 24 21.40 -35.04 -1.40
N ILE A 25 20.41 -35.60 -0.72
CA ILE A 25 19.70 -36.79 -1.16
C ILE A 25 18.99 -36.45 -2.47
N SER A 26 19.31 -37.16 -3.55
CA SER A 26 18.56 -37.04 -4.80
C SER A 26 17.20 -37.72 -4.65
N PRO A 27 16.08 -37.06 -4.97
CA PRO A 27 14.76 -37.66 -4.83
C PRO A 27 14.63 -38.87 -5.78
N PRO A 28 13.87 -39.91 -5.40
CA PRO A 28 13.46 -40.97 -6.32
C PRO A 28 12.82 -40.40 -7.58
N ILE A 29 12.93 -41.09 -8.72
CA ILE A 29 12.51 -40.60 -10.05
C ILE A 29 11.07 -40.06 -10.03
N GLU A 30 10.12 -40.81 -9.46
CA GLU A 30 8.71 -40.40 -9.36
C GLU A 30 8.52 -39.11 -8.54
N VAL A 31 9.35 -38.91 -7.50
CA VAL A 31 9.32 -37.70 -6.66
C VAL A 31 9.96 -36.53 -7.38
N ALA A 32 11.02 -36.77 -8.16
CA ALA A 32 11.66 -35.75 -9.00
C ALA A 32 10.69 -35.24 -10.07
N GLU A 33 10.04 -36.15 -10.80
CA GLU A 33 9.03 -35.81 -11.81
C GLU A 33 7.85 -35.04 -11.22
N ALA A 34 7.37 -35.43 -10.03
CA ALA A 34 6.30 -34.71 -9.34
C ALA A 34 6.73 -33.30 -8.88
N ILE A 35 7.97 -33.13 -8.41
CA ILE A 35 8.53 -31.81 -8.05
C ILE A 35 8.63 -30.91 -9.29
N ASP A 36 9.07 -31.45 -10.41
CA ASP A 36 9.20 -30.69 -11.65
C ASP A 36 7.82 -30.29 -12.21
N GLN A 37 6.85 -31.20 -12.22
CA GLN A 37 5.46 -30.86 -12.57
C GLN A 37 4.85 -29.79 -11.65
N PHE A 38 5.11 -29.89 -10.34
CA PHE A 38 4.64 -28.89 -9.39
C PHE A 38 5.26 -27.51 -9.67
N ARG A 39 6.55 -27.45 -10.01
CA ARG A 39 7.24 -26.20 -10.38
C ARG A 39 6.68 -25.63 -11.68
N GLU A 40 6.44 -26.45 -12.69
CA GLU A 40 5.80 -26.03 -13.94
C GLU A 40 4.41 -25.44 -13.68
N CYS A 41 3.59 -26.08 -12.84
CA CYS A 41 2.30 -25.53 -12.44
C CYS A 41 2.44 -24.20 -11.67
N GLN A 42 3.43 -24.07 -10.78
CA GLN A 42 3.68 -22.81 -10.08
C GLN A 42 4.09 -21.68 -11.03
N ASP A 43 4.92 -21.97 -12.03
CA ASP A 43 5.37 -20.96 -12.98
C ASP A 43 4.26 -20.56 -13.95
N GLN A 44 3.41 -21.50 -14.35
CA GLN A 44 2.17 -21.19 -15.08
C GLN A 44 1.22 -20.32 -14.23
N ALA A 45 1.03 -20.65 -12.95
CA ALA A 45 0.19 -19.85 -12.06
C ALA A 45 0.70 -18.41 -11.92
N LYS A 46 2.01 -18.20 -11.75
CA LYS A 46 2.63 -16.87 -11.72
C LYS A 46 2.46 -16.14 -13.05
N HIS A 47 2.56 -16.84 -14.18
CA HIS A 47 2.35 -16.25 -15.50
C HIS A 47 0.91 -15.72 -15.63
N PHE A 48 -0.09 -16.53 -15.29
CA PHE A 48 -1.49 -16.09 -15.31
C PHE A 48 -1.79 -14.96 -14.32
N GLU A 49 -1.17 -14.97 -13.13
CA GLU A 49 -1.28 -13.86 -12.17
C GLU A 49 -0.70 -12.56 -12.76
N GLY A 50 0.42 -12.66 -13.47
CA GLY A 50 1.04 -11.54 -14.19
C GLY A 50 0.12 -10.99 -15.29
N GLU A 51 -0.42 -11.85 -16.14
CA GLU A 51 -1.37 -11.45 -17.19
C GLU A 51 -2.65 -10.83 -16.62
N ALA A 52 -3.23 -11.44 -15.59
CA ALA A 52 -4.40 -10.90 -14.90
C ALA A 52 -4.13 -9.50 -14.32
N THR A 53 -2.92 -9.27 -13.80
CA THR A 53 -2.50 -7.96 -13.30
C THR A 53 -2.41 -6.93 -14.43
N ILE A 54 -1.85 -7.29 -15.58
CA ILE A 54 -1.79 -6.42 -16.77
C ILE A 54 -3.20 -6.01 -17.19
N HIS A 55 -4.10 -6.98 -17.37
CA HIS A 55 -5.48 -6.71 -17.78
C HIS A 55 -6.24 -5.86 -16.76
N LYS A 56 -6.10 -6.16 -15.46
CA LYS A 56 -6.68 -5.36 -14.39
C LYS A 56 -6.21 -3.90 -14.46
N ASN A 57 -4.91 -3.68 -14.65
CA ASN A 57 -4.33 -2.34 -14.75
C ASN A 57 -4.83 -1.60 -15.99
N THR A 58 -5.00 -2.29 -17.12
CA THR A 58 -5.60 -1.70 -18.33
C THR A 58 -7.04 -1.25 -18.08
N ILE A 59 -7.87 -2.10 -17.45
CA ILE A 59 -9.26 -1.76 -17.12
C ILE A 59 -9.31 -0.59 -16.14
N LEU A 60 -8.51 -0.62 -15.07
CA LEU A 60 -8.44 0.47 -14.09
C LEU A 60 -8.02 1.78 -14.75
N SER A 61 -6.98 1.77 -15.58
CA SER A 61 -6.50 2.97 -16.27
C SER A 61 -7.55 3.55 -17.20
N TYR A 62 -8.26 2.71 -17.97
CA TYR A 62 -9.37 3.17 -18.79
C TYR A 62 -10.50 3.76 -17.94
N ALA A 63 -10.89 3.05 -16.87
CA ALA A 63 -11.99 3.45 -16.02
C ALA A 63 -11.71 4.74 -15.23
N GLU A 64 -10.48 4.95 -14.76
CA GLU A 64 -10.03 6.18 -14.11
C GLU A 64 -10.15 7.38 -15.06
N ASN A 65 -9.63 7.25 -16.28
CA ASN A 65 -9.69 8.29 -17.30
C ASN A 65 -11.13 8.63 -17.70
N GLU A 66 -11.98 7.61 -17.81
CA GLU A 66 -13.39 7.83 -18.13
C GLU A 66 -14.14 8.44 -16.94
N TYR A 67 -13.81 8.03 -15.71
CA TYR A 67 -14.40 8.58 -14.49
C TYR A 67 -14.15 10.09 -14.38
N VAL A 68 -12.92 10.57 -14.56
CA VAL A 68 -12.62 12.01 -14.46
C VAL A 68 -13.34 12.84 -15.51
N LYS A 69 -13.48 12.33 -16.74
CA LYS A 69 -14.29 12.97 -17.78
C LYS A 69 -15.76 13.05 -17.40
N ARG A 70 -16.31 11.95 -16.86
CA ARG A 70 -17.71 11.89 -16.41
C ARG A 70 -17.96 12.82 -15.23
N LEU A 71 -17.04 12.86 -14.27
CA LEU A 71 -17.11 13.70 -13.09
C LEU A 71 -17.12 15.20 -13.45
N LEU A 72 -16.25 15.64 -14.36
CA LEU A 72 -16.27 17.00 -14.90
C LEU A 72 -17.60 17.36 -15.59
N ASN A 73 -18.27 16.37 -16.19
CA ASN A 73 -19.59 16.52 -16.82
C ASN A 73 -20.76 16.31 -15.83
N GLY A 74 -20.50 16.29 -14.52
CA GLY A 74 -21.55 16.13 -13.49
C GLY A 74 -22.12 14.72 -13.38
N ARG A 75 -21.37 13.70 -13.82
CA ARG A 75 -21.72 12.28 -13.71
C ARG A 75 -20.74 11.58 -12.76
N ASP A 76 -20.96 11.79 -11.47
CA ASP A 76 -20.12 11.35 -10.35
C ASP A 76 -20.37 9.90 -9.88
N LYS A 77 -21.46 9.27 -10.33
CA LYS A 77 -21.81 7.91 -9.91
C LYS A 77 -20.91 6.84 -10.54
N SER A 78 -20.67 5.78 -9.76
CA SER A 78 -20.08 4.52 -10.25
C SER A 78 -20.76 4.05 -11.53
N PHE A 79 -19.97 3.49 -12.43
CA PHE A 79 -20.45 3.03 -13.73
C PHE A 79 -19.96 1.62 -14.03
N LYS A 80 -20.59 1.01 -15.02
CA LYS A 80 -20.31 -0.36 -15.45
C LYS A 80 -19.61 -0.33 -16.80
N VAL A 81 -18.62 -1.20 -16.97
CA VAL A 81 -17.99 -1.47 -18.26
C VAL A 81 -18.53 -2.81 -18.74
N LEU A 82 -19.12 -2.80 -19.94
CA LEU A 82 -19.66 -3.98 -20.61
C LEU A 82 -18.63 -4.51 -21.60
N GLY A 83 -18.12 -5.70 -21.35
CA GLY A 83 -17.43 -6.52 -22.34
C GLY A 83 -18.41 -7.41 -23.11
N GLU A 84 -17.88 -8.23 -24.03
CA GLU A 84 -18.70 -9.15 -24.82
C GLU A 84 -19.42 -10.20 -23.96
N GLU A 85 -18.73 -10.74 -22.94
CA GLU A 85 -19.27 -11.79 -22.06
C GLU A 85 -19.31 -11.39 -20.57
N THR A 86 -18.65 -10.29 -20.20
CA THR A 86 -18.48 -9.90 -18.78
C THR A 86 -18.89 -8.47 -18.52
N MET A 87 -19.35 -8.20 -17.30
CA MET A 87 -19.68 -6.87 -16.82
C MET A 87 -18.88 -6.61 -15.55
N VAL A 88 -18.14 -5.51 -15.54
CA VAL A 88 -17.38 -5.07 -14.37
C VAL A 88 -17.90 -3.72 -13.89
N THR A 89 -17.97 -3.54 -12.58
CA THR A 89 -18.41 -2.28 -11.96
C THR A 89 -17.19 -1.53 -11.44
N TYR A 90 -16.98 -0.32 -11.94
CA TYR A 90 -15.96 0.57 -11.41
C TYR A 90 -16.52 1.39 -10.26
N VAL A 91 -15.96 1.21 -9.08
CA VAL A 91 -16.39 1.86 -7.84
C VAL A 91 -15.32 2.82 -7.36
N VAL A 92 -15.74 4.05 -7.11
CA VAL A 92 -14.92 5.08 -6.48
C VAL A 92 -15.47 5.27 -5.08
N MET A 93 -14.60 5.13 -4.09
CA MET A 93 -14.91 5.43 -2.71
C MET A 93 -14.17 6.69 -2.31
N ASP A 94 -14.93 7.67 -1.83
CA ASP A 94 -14.43 8.96 -1.34
C ASP A 94 -13.82 8.83 0.08
N SER A 95 -12.97 7.81 0.19
CA SER A 95 -12.15 7.49 1.34
C SER A 95 -10.76 7.23 0.79
N SER A 96 -9.76 7.98 1.26
CA SER A 96 -8.39 7.75 0.81
C SER A 96 -7.67 6.68 1.63
N ALA A 97 -6.53 6.20 1.11
CA ALA A 97 -5.67 5.21 1.79
C ALA A 97 -4.88 5.76 3.00
N GLY A 98 -5.13 7.01 3.41
CA GLY A 98 -4.28 7.74 4.35
C GLY A 98 -3.15 8.47 3.61
N LEU A 99 -2.92 9.71 4.00
CA LEU A 99 -1.92 10.63 3.51
C LEU A 99 -0.94 10.91 4.64
N THR A 100 0.35 10.81 4.33
CA THR A 100 1.42 11.22 5.24
C THR A 100 1.55 12.75 5.27
N GLU A 101 2.32 13.29 6.20
CA GLU A 101 2.63 14.73 6.21
C GLU A 101 3.35 15.14 4.91
N GLU A 102 4.29 14.31 4.44
CA GLU A 102 4.98 14.51 3.15
C GLU A 102 4.00 14.57 1.96
N ASP A 103 3.00 13.67 1.92
CA ASP A 103 1.96 13.69 0.87
C ASP A 103 1.16 15.01 0.91
N VAL A 104 0.87 15.52 2.11
CA VAL A 104 0.13 16.78 2.29
C VAL A 104 0.99 17.99 1.92
N GLU A 105 2.27 18.00 2.27
CA GLU A 105 3.20 19.05 1.88
C GLU A 105 3.38 19.10 0.36
N GLU A 106 3.55 17.95 -0.29
CA GLU A 106 3.62 17.85 -1.74
C GLU A 106 2.32 18.34 -2.40
N PHE A 107 1.17 17.90 -1.87
CA PHE A 107 -0.13 18.36 -2.35
C PHE A 107 -0.29 19.87 -2.24
N THR A 108 0.08 20.43 -1.08
CA THR A 108 0.00 21.87 -0.80
C THR A 108 0.92 22.66 -1.72
N LYS A 109 2.11 22.15 -2.01
CA LYS A 109 3.05 22.77 -2.95
C LYS A 109 2.51 22.78 -4.38
N ASN A 110 1.87 21.68 -4.81
CA ASN A 110 1.40 21.51 -6.18
C ASN A 110 0.08 22.24 -6.45
N TYR A 111 -0.82 22.33 -5.46
CA TYR A 111 -2.19 22.82 -5.65
C TYR A 111 -2.58 24.00 -4.75
N GLY A 112 -1.73 24.39 -3.80
CA GLY A 112 -1.92 25.53 -2.90
C GLY A 112 -2.60 25.17 -1.57
N GLU A 113 -2.43 26.04 -0.57
CA GLU A 113 -2.99 25.88 0.78
C GLU A 113 -4.52 25.79 0.76
N GLU A 114 -5.19 26.62 -0.05
CA GLU A 114 -6.66 26.59 -0.18
C GLU A 114 -7.17 25.22 -0.67
N ALA A 115 -6.44 24.56 -1.57
CA ALA A 115 -6.81 23.24 -2.07
C ALA A 115 -6.59 22.16 -0.99
N ALA A 116 -5.47 22.23 -0.26
CA ALA A 116 -5.20 21.32 0.85
C ALA A 116 -6.26 21.45 1.95
N GLU A 117 -6.62 22.67 2.33
CA GLU A 117 -7.65 22.93 3.34
C GLU A 117 -9.05 22.48 2.91
N ASP A 118 -9.41 22.57 1.62
CA ASP A 118 -10.74 22.15 1.17
C ASP A 118 -10.85 20.63 0.98
N LEU A 119 -9.78 19.99 0.50
CA LEU A 119 -9.79 18.61 0.03
C LEU A 119 -9.24 17.60 1.04
N ILE A 120 -8.46 18.05 2.03
CA ILE A 120 -7.82 17.19 3.01
C ILE A 120 -8.44 17.42 4.39
N THR A 121 -8.56 16.35 5.16
CA THR A 121 -9.03 16.39 6.55
C THR A 121 -8.26 15.40 7.41
N ARG A 122 -8.24 15.66 8.72
CA ARG A 122 -7.63 14.75 9.69
C ARG A 122 -8.46 13.48 9.79
N ASP A 123 -7.82 12.32 9.72
CA ASP A 123 -8.49 11.04 9.90
C ASP A 123 -8.66 10.70 11.39
N TYR A 124 -9.72 11.23 11.98
CA TYR A 124 -10.13 10.85 13.34
C TYR A 124 -10.58 9.39 13.46
N GLY A 125 -10.83 8.69 12.33
CA GLY A 125 -11.24 7.28 12.32
C GLY A 125 -10.08 6.29 12.53
N SER A 126 -8.84 6.77 12.49
CA SER A 126 -7.64 6.00 12.83
C SER A 126 -7.55 5.69 14.33
N ILE A 127 -8.25 6.46 15.16
CA ILE A 127 -8.39 6.23 16.60
C ILE A 127 -9.55 5.26 16.83
N LYS A 128 -9.29 3.97 16.66
CA LYS A 128 -10.26 2.93 17.00
C LYS A 128 -10.09 2.53 18.46
N PHE A 129 -10.85 3.16 19.34
CA PHE A 129 -11.18 2.49 20.60
C PHE A 129 -12.20 1.39 20.32
N ASP A 130 -12.02 0.22 20.92
CA ASP A 130 -13.10 -0.77 20.96
C ASP A 130 -14.30 -0.13 21.66
N ALA A 131 -15.47 -0.15 21.02
CA ALA A 131 -16.63 0.60 21.50
C ALA A 131 -17.10 0.14 22.89
N LYS A 132 -17.00 -1.17 23.20
CA LYS A 132 -17.37 -1.70 24.51
C LYS A 132 -16.36 -1.31 25.57
N VAL A 133 -15.07 -1.38 25.23
CA VAL A 133 -13.99 -0.98 26.15
C VAL A 133 -14.05 0.51 26.43
N LEU A 134 -14.34 1.34 25.43
CA LEU A 134 -14.48 2.79 25.60
C LEU A 134 -15.70 3.12 26.46
N GLU A 135 -16.83 2.46 26.26
CA GLU A 135 -18.06 2.70 27.02
C GLU A 135 -17.89 2.32 28.50
N GLU A 136 -17.26 1.17 28.78
CA GLU A 136 -16.98 0.70 30.14
C GLU A 136 -15.94 1.55 30.87
N ASN A 137 -15.03 2.20 30.14
CA ASN A 137 -13.87 2.90 30.70
C ASN A 137 -13.81 4.38 30.32
N TYR A 138 -14.92 4.96 29.85
CA TYR A 138 -14.94 6.30 29.24
C TYR A 138 -14.31 7.36 30.15
N GLY A 139 -14.73 7.40 31.41
CA GLY A 139 -14.19 8.33 32.40
C GLY A 139 -12.68 8.15 32.62
N ALA A 140 -12.23 6.91 32.78
CA ALA A 140 -10.81 6.60 32.97
C ALA A 140 -9.96 6.94 31.74
N VAL A 141 -10.49 6.74 30.53
CA VAL A 141 -9.80 7.10 29.28
C VAL A 141 -9.71 8.62 29.15
N VAL A 142 -10.79 9.36 29.43
CA VAL A 142 -10.79 10.83 29.38
C VAL A 142 -9.84 11.41 30.44
N ASP A 143 -9.90 10.92 31.66
CA ASP A 143 -9.03 11.36 32.76
C ASP A 143 -7.55 11.06 32.44
N ALA A 144 -7.27 9.88 31.88
CA ALA A 144 -5.92 9.51 31.44
C ALA A 144 -5.43 10.43 30.32
N LEU A 145 -6.25 10.73 29.31
CA LEU A 145 -5.87 11.62 28.21
C LEU A 145 -5.59 13.07 28.68
N GLN A 146 -6.21 13.52 29.77
CA GLN A 146 -6.00 14.87 30.31
C GLN A 146 -4.68 15.07 31.08
N VAL A 147 -4.10 13.99 31.61
CA VAL A 147 -2.85 14.04 32.39
C VAL A 147 -1.62 13.61 31.61
N LEU A 148 -1.81 13.11 30.38
CA LEU A 148 -0.69 12.70 29.53
C LEU A 148 0.08 13.93 29.00
N PRO A 149 1.43 13.87 28.99
CA PRO A 149 2.24 14.91 28.36
C PRO A 149 1.88 15.10 26.88
N GLU A 150 2.00 16.34 26.39
CA GLU A 150 1.67 16.70 25.01
C GLU A 150 2.44 15.86 23.98
N GLU A 151 3.71 15.55 24.25
CA GLU A 151 4.54 14.65 23.44
C GLU A 151 4.02 13.21 23.43
N VAL A 152 3.47 12.72 24.54
CA VAL A 152 2.89 11.37 24.63
C VAL A 152 1.56 11.32 23.91
N LEU A 153 0.70 12.34 24.05
CA LEU A 153 -0.54 12.46 23.27
C LEU A 153 -0.26 12.51 21.76
N SER A 154 0.76 13.29 21.35
CA SER A 154 1.24 13.38 19.97
C SER A 154 1.77 12.03 19.42
N ASN A 155 2.29 11.16 20.29
CA ASN A 155 2.75 9.83 19.90
C ASN A 155 1.66 8.74 19.97
N LEU A 156 0.73 8.84 20.93
CA LEU A 156 -0.39 7.91 21.13
C LEU A 156 -1.37 8.00 19.96
N PHE A 157 -1.60 9.22 19.51
CA PHE A 157 -2.18 9.50 18.22
C PHE A 157 -1.02 9.65 17.23
N LYS A 158 -0.45 8.53 16.71
CA LYS A 158 0.44 8.56 15.53
C LYS A 158 0.03 9.72 14.64
N PRO A 159 0.96 10.56 14.10
CA PRO A 159 0.61 11.81 13.42
C PRO A 159 -0.62 11.56 12.57
N MET A 160 -1.75 12.12 13.03
CA MET A 160 -3.08 11.68 12.61
C MET A 160 -3.08 11.60 11.09
N LEU A 161 -3.24 10.40 10.54
CA LEU A 161 -3.15 10.23 9.10
C LEU A 161 -4.15 11.20 8.47
N MET A 162 -3.69 11.95 7.48
CA MET A 162 -4.57 12.83 6.75
C MET A 162 -5.35 11.99 5.74
N LYS A 163 -6.52 12.43 5.33
CA LYS A 163 -7.27 11.74 4.27
C LYS A 163 -8.02 12.72 3.40
N ALA A 164 -8.43 12.24 2.23
CA ALA A 164 -9.38 12.95 1.40
C ALA A 164 -10.66 13.21 2.22
N ARG A 165 -11.12 14.46 2.21
CA ARG A 165 -12.38 14.86 2.83
C ARG A 165 -13.55 14.17 2.12
N PRO A 166 -14.67 13.87 2.81
CA PRO A 166 -15.89 13.48 2.12
C PRO A 166 -16.31 14.53 1.08
N GLY A 167 -16.67 14.08 -0.11
CA GLY A 167 -16.91 14.92 -1.27
C GLY A 167 -15.65 15.39 -2.00
N ALA A 168 -14.44 14.94 -1.63
CA ALA A 168 -13.20 15.46 -2.19
C ALA A 168 -13.15 15.28 -3.71
N ALA A 169 -13.57 14.13 -4.24
CA ALA A 169 -13.59 13.92 -5.68
C ALA A 169 -14.38 15.01 -6.44
N GLU A 170 -15.56 15.34 -5.94
CA GLU A 170 -16.44 16.35 -6.53
C GLU A 170 -15.88 17.77 -6.34
N LYS A 171 -15.34 18.07 -5.16
CA LYS A 171 -14.72 19.36 -4.84
C LYS A 171 -13.46 19.63 -5.65
N SER A 172 -12.70 18.59 -5.98
CA SER A 172 -11.47 18.70 -6.78
C SER A 172 -11.69 19.36 -8.15
N LYS A 173 -12.91 19.35 -8.68
CA LYS A 173 -13.26 20.06 -9.93
C LYS A 173 -13.01 21.56 -9.85
N LYS A 174 -13.08 22.17 -8.66
CA LYS A 174 -12.74 23.59 -8.48
C LYS A 174 -11.28 23.89 -8.82
N TYR A 175 -10.41 22.88 -8.66
CA TYR A 175 -8.96 22.99 -8.79
C TYR A 175 -8.41 22.35 -10.08
N ALA A 176 -9.25 21.61 -10.83
CA ALA A 176 -8.89 20.97 -12.09
C ALA A 176 -9.56 21.66 -13.29
N LYS A 177 -8.79 21.97 -14.34
CA LYS A 177 -9.32 22.54 -15.59
C LYS A 177 -9.48 21.50 -16.69
N LYS A 178 -8.69 20.43 -16.63
CA LYS A 178 -8.71 19.31 -17.58
C LYS A 178 -8.89 17.97 -16.86
N PRO A 179 -9.34 16.92 -17.57
CA PRO A 179 -9.43 15.57 -17.02
C PRO A 179 -8.13 15.06 -16.41
N ASP A 180 -7.00 15.36 -17.05
CA ASP A 180 -5.67 14.91 -16.60
C ASP A 180 -5.30 15.57 -15.25
N ASP A 181 -5.52 16.88 -15.11
CA ASP A 181 -5.32 17.61 -13.85
C ASP A 181 -6.18 17.00 -12.72
N LEU A 182 -7.44 16.68 -13.04
CA LEU A 182 -8.35 16.07 -12.06
C LEU A 182 -7.83 14.69 -11.64
N LEU A 183 -7.39 13.87 -12.59
CA LEU A 183 -6.84 12.55 -12.31
C LEU A 183 -5.62 12.62 -11.39
N GLU A 184 -4.71 13.57 -11.64
CA GLU A 184 -3.56 13.80 -10.79
C GLU A 184 -3.99 14.18 -9.37
N ILE A 185 -4.93 15.11 -9.22
CA ILE A 185 -5.45 15.50 -7.90
C ILE A 185 -6.06 14.29 -7.16
N LEU A 186 -6.90 13.49 -7.82
CA LEU A 186 -7.52 12.32 -7.18
C LEU A 186 -6.47 11.27 -6.75
N ARG A 187 -5.39 11.12 -7.53
CA ARG A 187 -4.26 10.24 -7.22
C ARG A 187 -3.43 10.75 -6.05
N SER A 188 -3.12 12.05 -6.01
CA SER A 188 -2.41 12.66 -4.88
C SER A 188 -3.24 12.61 -3.59
N LEU A 189 -4.57 12.71 -3.71
CA LEU A 189 -5.49 12.48 -2.60
C LEU A 189 -5.65 11.00 -2.22
N ARG A 190 -5.07 10.07 -2.99
CA ARG A 190 -5.15 8.61 -2.83
C ARG A 190 -6.58 8.09 -2.69
N ILE A 191 -7.50 8.64 -3.47
CA ILE A 191 -8.91 8.20 -3.48
C ILE A 191 -8.98 6.75 -3.96
N LYS A 192 -9.74 5.92 -3.24
CA LYS A 192 -9.78 4.48 -3.49
C LYS A 192 -10.66 4.17 -4.69
N ASN A 193 -10.05 3.44 -5.64
CA ASN A 193 -10.69 2.91 -6.84
C ASN A 193 -10.61 1.38 -6.82
N TYR A 194 -11.69 0.69 -7.15
CA TYR A 194 -11.65 -0.76 -7.36
C TYR A 194 -12.69 -1.23 -8.36
N ILE A 195 -12.41 -2.39 -8.95
CA ILE A 195 -13.31 -3.10 -9.85
C ILE A 195 -14.01 -4.18 -9.04
N ARG A 196 -15.34 -4.26 -9.17
CA ARG A 196 -16.19 -5.30 -8.60
C ARG A 196 -16.88 -6.09 -9.70
#